data_AF-A0A5C5YHY1-F1
#
_entry.id   AF-A0A5C5YHY1-F1
#
_cell.length_a   1.000
_cell.length_b   1.000
_cell.length_c   1.000
_cell.angle_alpha   90.00
_cell.angle_beta   90.00
_cell.angle_gamma   90.00
#
_symmetry.space_group_name_H-M   'P 1'
#
loop_
_entity.id
_entity.type
_entity.pdbx_description
1 polymer ?
#
loop_
_entity_poly.entity_id
_entity_poly.type
_entity_poly.pdbx_seq_one_letter_code
_entity_poly.pdbx_strand_id
1 'polypeptide(L)'
;MIKHLLDKWTHWIGDRSLERAIQAELRRMGCAVHAAKIRRPRLIGIERPGWVQVRRFEVETLTPGKQPITLQGLIRDDGRRERPQVLLTTDLRLLSHRADEWCDGLIRRG
;
A
#
# COMPACT_ATOMS: atom_id res chain seq x y z
N MET A 1 -6.20 4.53 -28.25
CA MET A 1 -6.19 3.09 -27.91
C MET A 1 -5.76 2.93 -26.44
N ILE A 2 -6.61 3.34 -25.49
CA ILE A 2 -6.29 3.42 -24.04
C ILE A 2 -7.33 2.56 -23.30
N LYS A 3 -7.22 1.23 -23.41
CA LYS A 3 -8.20 0.30 -22.79
C LYS A 3 -7.57 -0.83 -21.97
N HIS A 4 -6.27 -0.83 -21.73
CA HIS A 4 -5.59 -1.93 -21.00
C HIS A 4 -4.93 -1.55 -19.67
N LEU A 5 -5.04 -0.30 -19.20
CA LEU A 5 -4.34 0.15 -18.00
C LEU A 5 -5.10 -0.06 -16.68
N LEU A 6 -6.35 -0.53 -16.69
CA LEU A 6 -7.21 -0.50 -15.50
C LEU A 6 -7.66 -1.85 -14.96
N ASP A 7 -7.33 -2.98 -15.60
CA ASP A 7 -8.06 -4.22 -15.33
C ASP A 7 -7.48 -5.15 -14.24
N LYS A 8 -6.56 -4.68 -13.38
CA LYS A 8 -6.03 -5.52 -12.27
C LYS A 8 -5.88 -4.80 -10.92
N TRP A 9 -6.81 -3.91 -10.59
CA TRP A 9 -6.92 -3.27 -9.27
C TRP A 9 -8.24 -3.57 -8.55
N THR A 10 -9.02 -4.51 -9.06
CA THR A 10 -10.42 -4.80 -8.68
C THR A 10 -10.63 -5.31 -7.24
N HIS A 11 -9.58 -5.40 -6.42
CA HIS A 11 -9.68 -5.81 -5.01
C HIS A 11 -9.11 -4.79 -4.01
N TRP A 12 -8.57 -3.65 -4.47
CA TRP A 12 -8.26 -2.51 -3.60
C TRP A 12 -9.37 -1.48 -3.77
N ILE A 13 -10.06 -1.17 -2.66
CA ILE A 13 -11.19 -0.23 -2.56
C ILE A 13 -10.85 1.03 -3.35
N GLY A 14 -11.76 1.47 -4.22
CA GLY A 14 -11.62 2.50 -5.25
C GLY A 14 -11.28 3.93 -4.79
N ASP A 15 -10.38 4.07 -3.82
CA ASP A 15 -9.76 5.31 -3.41
C ASP A 15 -8.52 5.57 -4.26
N ARG A 16 -8.68 6.52 -5.19
CA ARG A 16 -7.64 6.97 -6.11
C ARG A 16 -6.43 7.59 -5.39
N SER A 17 -6.60 8.13 -4.18
CA SER A 17 -5.51 8.72 -3.41
C SER A 17 -4.53 7.65 -2.91
N LEU A 18 -5.07 6.55 -2.37
CA LEU A 18 -4.29 5.40 -1.91
C LEU A 18 -3.54 4.75 -3.08
N GLU A 19 -4.21 4.55 -4.20
CA GLU A 19 -3.58 3.99 -5.41
C GLU A 19 -2.42 4.88 -5.86
N ARG A 20 -2.63 6.19 -5.99
CA ARG A 20 -1.59 7.14 -6.40
C ARG A 20 -0.40 7.15 -5.45
N ALA A 21 -0.63 7.04 -4.14
CA ALA A 21 0.44 6.99 -3.15
C ALA A 21 1.32 5.73 -3.32
N ILE A 22 0.69 4.58 -3.57
CA ILE A 22 1.41 3.31 -3.81
C ILE A 22 2.18 3.38 -5.14
N GLN A 23 1.57 3.92 -6.19
CA GLN A 23 2.26 4.11 -7.47
C GLN A 23 3.45 5.06 -7.34
N ALA A 24 3.32 6.14 -6.57
CA ALA A 24 4.42 7.07 -6.32
C ALA A 24 5.59 6.38 -5.61
N GLU A 25 5.30 5.54 -4.63
CA GLU A 25 6.32 4.79 -3.89
C GLU A 25 7.02 3.75 -4.79
N LEU A 26 6.26 3.03 -5.62
CA LEU A 26 6.83 2.12 -6.62
C LEU A 26 7.76 2.87 -7.61
N ARG A 27 7.35 4.04 -8.10
CA ARG A 27 8.20 4.87 -8.97
C ARG A 27 9.48 5.31 -8.26
N ARG A 28 9.38 5.69 -6.99
CA ARG A 28 10.52 6.09 -6.15
C ARG A 28 11.53 4.95 -6.00
N MET A 29 11.06 3.70 -5.93
CA MET A 29 11.90 2.49 -5.90
C MET A 29 12.41 2.05 -7.30
N GLY A 30 11.96 2.70 -8.38
CA GLY A 30 12.25 2.30 -9.76
C GLY A 30 11.48 1.07 -10.26
N CYS A 31 10.46 0.62 -9.52
CA CYS A 31 9.64 -0.54 -9.87
C CYS A 31 8.60 -0.21 -10.96
N ALA A 32 8.19 -1.25 -11.70
CA ALA A 32 7.23 -1.13 -12.79
C ALA A 32 5.78 -0.95 -12.28
N VAL A 33 5.30 0.28 -12.27
CA VAL A 33 3.91 0.59 -11.84
C VAL A 33 2.85 -0.11 -12.68
N HIS A 34 3.02 -0.16 -14.00
CA HIS A 34 2.03 -0.75 -14.92
C HIS A 34 1.89 -2.27 -14.76
N ALA A 35 2.90 -2.94 -14.21
CA ALA A 35 2.90 -4.37 -13.94
C ALA A 35 2.47 -4.70 -12.51
N ALA A 36 2.27 -3.68 -11.66
CA ALA A 36 1.97 -3.86 -10.25
C ALA A 36 0.56 -4.43 -10.03
N LYS A 37 0.46 -5.38 -9.10
CA LYS A 37 -0.81 -5.95 -8.61
C LYS A 37 -0.80 -5.95 -7.10
N ILE A 38 -1.81 -5.34 -6.49
CA ILE A 38 -2.02 -5.42 -5.04
C ILE A 38 -2.74 -6.71 -4.68
N ARG A 39 -2.24 -7.39 -3.63
CA ARG A 39 -2.82 -8.61 -3.08
C ARG A 39 -3.08 -8.46 -1.58
N ARG A 40 -4.05 -9.26 -1.11
CA ARG A 40 -4.35 -9.51 0.31
C ARG A 40 -4.43 -8.24 1.17
N PRO A 41 -5.22 -7.23 0.79
CA PRO A 41 -5.37 -6.04 1.61
C PRO A 41 -6.09 -6.36 2.91
N ARG A 42 -5.52 -5.95 4.04
CA ARG A 42 -6.08 -6.18 5.38
C ARG A 42 -5.99 -4.90 6.20
N LEU A 43 -7.10 -4.49 6.82
CA LEU A 43 -7.12 -3.43 7.83
C LEU A 43 -6.54 -4.00 9.13
N ILE A 44 -5.50 -3.38 9.66
CA ILE A 44 -4.81 -3.82 10.88
C ILE A 44 -4.92 -2.83 12.04
N GLY A 45 -5.27 -1.57 11.76
CA GLY A 45 -5.46 -0.52 12.75
C GLY A 45 -6.47 0.52 12.30
N ILE A 46 -7.28 1.04 13.22
CA ILE A 46 -8.25 2.11 12.93
C ILE A 46 -8.51 3.03 14.15
N GLU A 47 -8.58 4.33 13.92
CA GLU A 47 -9.14 5.31 14.88
C GLU A 47 -10.64 5.44 14.61
N ARG A 48 -11.50 5.41 15.63
CA ARG A 48 -12.95 5.66 15.46
C ARG A 48 -13.25 7.17 15.56
N PRO A 49 -14.15 7.70 14.71
CA PRO A 49 -15.09 7.00 13.81
C PRO A 49 -14.51 6.48 12.47
N GLY A 50 -13.23 6.65 12.16
CA GLY A 50 -12.61 6.07 10.96
C GLY A 50 -11.54 6.93 10.29
N TRP A 51 -11.13 8.03 10.94
CA TRP A 51 -10.24 9.04 10.37
C TRP A 51 -8.86 8.50 10.05
N VAL A 52 -8.33 7.60 10.88
CA VAL A 52 -7.04 6.97 10.64
C VAL A 52 -7.25 5.49 10.38
N GLN A 53 -6.72 4.98 9.27
CA GLN A 53 -6.73 3.56 8.92
C GLN A 53 -5.33 3.11 8.55
N VAL A 54 -4.92 1.96 9.09
CA VAL A 54 -3.66 1.31 8.72
C VAL A 54 -3.98 -0.02 8.07
N ARG A 55 -3.49 -0.21 6.85
CA ARG A 55 -3.70 -1.44 6.07
C ARG A 55 -2.36 -2.06 5.68
N ARG A 56 -2.30 -3.39 5.75
CA ARG A 56 -1.22 -4.20 5.21
C ARG A 56 -1.66 -4.84 3.90
N PHE A 57 -0.74 -4.99 2.97
CA PHE A 57 -0.96 -5.63 1.67
C PHE A 57 0.34 -6.19 1.09
N GLU A 58 0.24 -6.82 -0.07
CA GLU A 58 1.37 -7.26 -0.86
C GLU A 58 1.30 -6.61 -2.25
N VAL A 59 2.45 -6.36 -2.87
CA VAL A 59 2.55 -5.86 -4.25
C VAL A 59 3.42 -6.81 -5.06
N GLU A 60 2.84 -7.44 -6.06
CA GLU A 60 3.57 -8.17 -7.10
C GLU A 60 3.91 -7.19 -8.21
N THR A 61 5.18 -6.99 -8.57
CA THR A 61 5.63 -6.06 -9.62
C THR A 61 6.95 -6.51 -10.24
N LEU A 62 7.57 -5.67 -11.06
CA LEU A 62 8.90 -5.89 -11.62
C LEU A 62 9.90 -4.86 -11.04
N THR A 63 11.12 -5.30 -10.79
CA THR A 63 12.27 -4.44 -10.48
C THR A 63 12.66 -3.56 -11.68
N PRO A 64 13.54 -2.55 -11.51
CA PRO A 64 14.10 -1.82 -12.64
C PRO A 64 14.72 -2.73 -13.73
N GLY A 65 15.33 -3.85 -13.31
CA GLY A 65 15.89 -4.89 -14.18
C GLY A 65 14.85 -5.84 -14.79
N LYS A 66 13.55 -5.52 -14.71
CA LYS A 66 12.42 -6.32 -15.20
C LYS A 66 12.30 -7.72 -14.57
N GLN A 67 12.86 -7.93 -13.39
CA GLN A 67 12.71 -9.19 -12.65
C GLN A 67 11.47 -9.13 -11.76
N PRO A 68 10.65 -10.20 -11.68
CA PRO A 68 9.53 -10.27 -10.75
C PRO A 68 9.97 -10.09 -9.29
N ILE A 69 9.24 -9.28 -8.54
CA ILE A 69 9.44 -9.07 -7.11
C ILE A 69 8.10 -8.95 -6.39
N THR A 70 8.05 -9.47 -5.17
CA THR A 70 6.93 -9.26 -4.25
C THR A 70 7.39 -8.38 -3.11
N LEU A 71 6.73 -7.23 -2.94
CA LEU A 71 6.94 -6.30 -1.85
C LEU A 71 5.83 -6.46 -0.82
N GLN A 72 6.17 -6.29 0.45
CA GLN A 72 5.18 -6.10 1.50
C GLN A 72 4.87 -4.61 1.60
N GLY A 73 3.59 -4.31 1.74
CA GLY A 73 3.08 -2.95 1.79
C GLY A 73 2.38 -2.63 3.11
N LEU A 74 2.59 -1.41 3.57
CA LEU A 74 1.85 -0.80 4.66
C LEU A 74 1.40 0.58 4.21
N ILE A 75 0.14 0.92 4.47
CA ILE A 75 -0.41 2.26 4.19
C ILE A 75 -1.13 2.77 5.41
N ARG A 76 -0.82 4.00 5.81
CA ARG A 76 -1.53 4.75 6.84
C ARG A 76 -2.25 5.90 6.15
N ASP A 77 -3.55 5.77 6.11
CA ASP A 77 -4.47 6.77 5.60
C ASP A 77 -5.01 7.57 6.79
N ASP A 78 -4.88 8.88 6.73
CA ASP A 78 -5.39 9.81 7.72
C ASP A 78 -6.24 10.81 6.95
N GLY A 79 -7.57 10.71 7.05
CA GLY A 79 -8.51 11.54 6.31
C GLY A 79 -8.43 13.04 6.64
N ARG A 80 -7.62 13.43 7.62
CA ARG A 80 -7.28 14.83 7.93
C ARG A 80 -6.05 15.32 7.15
N ARG A 81 -5.28 14.42 6.54
CA ARG A 81 -4.07 14.71 5.77
C ARG A 81 -4.35 14.61 4.27
N GLU A 82 -3.61 15.39 3.48
CA GLU A 82 -3.75 15.39 2.02
C GLU A 82 -3.23 14.11 1.35
N ARG A 83 -2.28 13.42 1.99
CA ARG A 83 -1.60 12.26 1.39
C ARG A 83 -1.43 11.10 2.37
N PRO A 84 -1.82 9.89 1.97
CA PRO A 84 -1.51 8.66 2.70
C PRO A 84 0.00 8.45 2.80
N GLN A 85 0.43 7.88 3.93
CA GLN A 85 1.81 7.43 4.12
C GLN A 85 1.91 5.98 3.64
N VAL A 86 2.92 5.67 2.82
CA VAL A 86 3.13 4.32 2.26
C VAL A 86 4.54 3.85 2.55
N LEU A 87 4.66 2.58 2.93
CA LEU A 87 5.91 1.83 3.00
C LEU A 87 5.79 0.60 2.11
N LEU A 88 6.76 0.42 1.21
CA LEU A 88 6.96 -0.81 0.45
C LEU A 88 8.36 -1.37 0.75
N THR A 89 8.45 -2.63 1.12
CA THR A 89 9.74 -3.24 1.51
C THR A 89 9.74 -4.77 1.35
N THR A 90 10.91 -5.35 1.20
CA THR A 90 11.14 -6.80 1.36
C THR A 90 11.54 -7.16 2.80
N ASP A 91 11.92 -6.18 3.62
CA ASP A 91 12.30 -6.37 5.02
C ASP A 91 11.06 -6.44 5.92
N LEU A 92 10.74 -7.65 6.37
CA LEU A 92 9.63 -7.92 7.28
C LEU A 92 9.80 -7.31 8.67
N ARG A 93 11.05 -7.11 9.13
CA ARG A 93 11.30 -6.51 10.46
C ARG A 93 10.96 -5.03 10.43
N LEU A 94 11.41 -4.32 9.39
CA LEU A 94 11.03 -2.93 9.15
C LEU A 94 9.51 -2.79 9.02
N LEU A 95 8.87 -3.69 8.27
CA LEU A 95 7.42 -3.67 8.10
C LEU A 95 6.70 -3.83 9.44
N SER A 96 7.08 -4.82 10.26
CA SER A 96 6.47 -5.07 11.57
C SER A 96 6.67 -3.88 12.51
N HIS A 97 7.91 -3.37 12.61
CA HIS A 97 8.20 -2.20 13.44
C HIS A 97 7.36 -0.98 13.04
N ARG A 98 7.29 -0.70 11.73
CA ARG A 98 6.50 0.42 11.22
C ARG A 98 5.00 0.20 11.44
N ALA A 99 4.51 -1.03 11.34
CA ALA A 99 3.12 -1.37 11.62
C ALA A 99 2.77 -1.12 13.09
N ASP A 100 3.67 -1.47 14.02
CA ASP A 100 3.47 -1.20 15.44
C ASP A 100 3.43 0.31 15.72
N GLU A 101 4.37 1.08 15.19
CA GLU A 101 4.39 2.54 15.30
C GLU A 101 3.12 3.18 14.72
N TRP A 102 2.69 2.76 13.53
CA TRP A 102 1.53 3.36 12.85
C TRP A 102 0.20 2.99 13.49
N CYS A 103 0.15 1.84 14.16
CA CYS A 103 -1.00 1.37 14.92
C CYS A 103 -0.98 1.82 16.39
N ASP A 104 0.03 2.57 16.83
CA ASP A 104 0.05 3.09 18.19
C ASP A 104 -1.16 4.00 18.45
N GLY A 105 -1.83 3.76 19.58
CA GLY A 105 -3.10 4.41 19.93
C GLY A 105 -4.32 4.02 19.06
N LEU A 106 -4.18 3.10 18.09
CA LEU A 106 -5.28 2.66 17.24
C LEU A 106 -5.94 1.36 17.74
N ILE A 107 -7.20 1.16 17.37
CA ILE A 107 -7.89 -0.11 17.57
C ILE A 107 -7.32 -1.12 16.58
N ARG A 108 -6.63 -2.15 17.09
CA ARG A 108 -6.05 -3.21 16.25
C ARG A 108 -7.12 -4.17 15.73
N ARG A 109 -6.93 -4.65 14.51
CA ARG A 109 -7.74 -5.69 13.86
C ARG A 109 -6.82 -6.85 13.48
N GLY A 110 -7.02 -7.98 14.15
CA GLY A 110 -6.29 -9.25 13.90
C GLY A 110 -6.88 -10.01 12.73
#